data_AF-A0A0V0HVS3-F1
#
_entry.id   AF-A0A0V0HVS3-F1
#
_cell.length_a   1.000
_cell.length_b   1.000
_cell.length_c   1.000
_cell.angle_alpha   90.00
_cell.angle_beta   90.00
_cell.angle_gamma   90.00
#
_symmetry.space_group_name_H-M   'P 1'
#
loop_
_entity.id
_entity.type
_entity.pdbx_description
1 polymer ?
#
loop_
_entity_poly.entity_id
_entity_poly.type
_entity_poly.pdbx_seq_one_letter_code
_entity_poly.pdbx_strand_id
1 'polypeptide(L)'
;MASRLKTRSVIRFTGPETVKFLQGLVTNDLRRLENPQPEDRTTLTTTNAPFVSVPPVYAALLTPQGRFLYDMFLYRPPRADEKLDRTGSGPGPDSGELELFADVDGSELDELLQTLKKDCMRSVMMSW
;
A
#
# COMPACT_ATOMS: atom_id res chain seq x y z
N MET A 1 -20.07 7.92 -9.63
CA MET A 1 -20.39 8.81 -8.50
C MET A 1 -19.29 8.65 -7.47
N ALA A 2 -18.61 9.72 -7.06
CA ALA A 2 -17.56 9.67 -6.04
C ALA A 2 -17.90 10.67 -4.94
N SER A 3 -17.56 10.35 -3.69
CA SER A 3 -17.78 11.22 -2.52
C SER A 3 -16.48 11.43 -1.77
N ARG A 4 -16.24 12.66 -1.28
CA ARG A 4 -15.04 12.99 -0.51
C ARG A 4 -15.25 12.62 0.96
N LEU A 5 -14.44 11.68 1.45
CA LEU A 5 -14.39 11.32 2.87
C LEU A 5 -13.54 12.33 3.62
N LYS A 6 -14.18 13.28 4.32
CA LYS A 6 -13.48 14.38 5.01
C LYS A 6 -12.74 13.95 6.29
N THR A 7 -13.14 12.82 6.86
CA THR A 7 -12.60 12.28 8.12
C THR A 7 -11.54 11.22 7.90
N ARG A 8 -11.23 10.85 6.66
CA ARG A 8 -10.20 9.86 6.34
C ARG A 8 -8.90 10.54 5.92
N SER A 9 -7.80 9.91 6.26
CA SER A 9 -6.45 10.35 5.94
C SER A 9 -5.69 9.22 5.26
N VAL A 10 -4.68 9.57 4.47
CA VAL A 10 -3.84 8.58 3.77
C VAL A 10 -2.40 8.69 4.26
N ILE A 11 -1.83 7.56 4.66
CA ILE A 11 -0.41 7.41 5.00
C ILE A 11 0.31 6.74 3.83
N ARG A 12 1.48 7.25 3.46
CA ARG A 12 2.37 6.64 2.47
C ARG A 12 3.52 5.93 3.17
N PHE A 13 3.77 4.68 2.78
CA PHE A 13 4.92 3.88 3.20
C PHE A 13 5.81 3.61 2.01
N THR A 14 7.12 3.78 2.19
CA THR A 14 8.13 3.60 1.15
C THR A 14 9.35 2.90 1.71
N GLY A 15 10.00 2.11 0.87
CA GLY A 15 11.25 1.42 1.17
C GLY A 15 11.10 -0.10 1.10
N PRO A 16 12.22 -0.82 0.91
CA PRO A 16 12.22 -2.22 0.49
C PRO A 16 11.65 -3.17 1.55
N GLU A 17 11.74 -2.84 2.84
CA GLU A 17 11.28 -3.73 3.92
C GLU A 17 9.82 -3.46 4.34
N THR A 18 9.09 -2.58 3.63
CA THR A 18 7.75 -2.10 4.07
C THR A 18 6.77 -3.23 4.30
N VAL A 19 6.66 -4.14 3.32
CA VAL A 19 5.72 -5.25 3.38
C VAL A 19 6.06 -6.17 4.55
N LYS A 20 7.34 -6.51 4.69
CA LYS A 20 7.82 -7.39 5.76
C LYS A 20 7.59 -6.80 7.15
N PHE A 21 7.86 -5.50 7.31
CA PHE A 21 7.60 -4.78 8.56
C PHE A 21 6.11 -4.80 8.91
N LEU A 22 5.25 -4.35 7.99
CA LEU A 22 3.81 -4.27 8.22
C LEU A 22 3.19 -5.65 8.41
N GLN A 23 3.68 -6.68 7.71
CA GLN A 23 3.17 -8.04 7.83
C GLN A 23 3.26 -8.60 9.25
N GLY A 24 4.24 -8.15 10.05
CA GLY A 24 4.37 -8.52 11.45
C GLY A 24 3.44 -7.75 12.41
N LEU A 25 2.79 -6.69 11.93
CA LEU A 25 1.92 -5.81 12.73
C LEU A 25 0.44 -5.92 12.36
N VAL A 26 0.13 -6.31 11.12
CA VAL A 26 -1.26 -6.34 10.63
C VAL A 26 -1.88 -7.74 10.67
N THR A 27 -3.21 -7.78 10.70
CA THR A 27 -3.98 -9.05 10.74
C THR A 27 -4.12 -9.77 9.41
N ASN A 28 -3.82 -9.12 8.29
CA ASN A 28 -4.03 -9.67 6.94
C ASN A 28 -2.71 -9.83 6.16
N ASP A 29 -2.74 -10.61 5.09
CA ASP A 29 -1.58 -10.87 4.23
C ASP A 29 -1.36 -9.74 3.21
N LEU A 30 -0.33 -8.94 3.44
CA LEU A 30 0.09 -7.83 2.58
C LEU A 30 0.99 -8.28 1.43
N ARG A 31 1.49 -9.52 1.43
CA ARG A 31 2.37 -10.03 0.35
C ARG A 31 1.65 -10.06 -0.99
N ARG A 32 0.31 -10.05 -0.99
CA ARG A 32 -0.52 -9.90 -2.21
C ARG A 32 -0.35 -8.54 -2.88
N LEU A 33 -0.07 -7.49 -2.10
CA LEU A 33 0.23 -6.17 -2.64
C LEU A 33 1.59 -6.15 -3.33
N GLU A 34 2.57 -6.90 -2.82
CA GLU A 34 3.90 -6.99 -3.41
C GLU A 34 3.95 -7.93 -4.63
N ASN A 35 3.28 -9.08 -4.53
CA ASN A 35 3.35 -10.19 -5.47
C ASN A 35 1.96 -10.42 -6.09
N PRO A 36 1.58 -9.62 -7.11
CA PRO A 36 0.31 -9.78 -7.82
C PRO A 36 0.20 -11.19 -8.39
N GLN A 37 -0.99 -11.79 -8.27
CA GLN A 37 -1.24 -13.13 -8.76
C GLN A 37 -1.59 -13.11 -10.26
N PRO A 38 -1.51 -14.26 -10.97
CA PRO A 38 -1.86 -14.33 -12.39
C PRO A 38 -3.30 -13.86 -12.69
N GLU A 39 -4.24 -14.08 -11.78
CA GLU A 39 -5.63 -13.63 -11.88
C GLU A 39 -5.80 -12.10 -11.80
N ASP A 40 -4.83 -11.39 -11.21
CA ASP A 40 -4.82 -9.93 -11.14
C ASP A 40 -4.44 -9.29 -12.49
N ARG A 41 -4.02 -10.11 -13.47
CA ARG A 41 -3.58 -9.66 -14.79
C ARG A 41 -4.73 -9.67 -15.78
N THR A 42 -4.90 -8.56 -16.49
CA THR A 42 -5.87 -8.42 -17.57
C THR A 42 -5.17 -8.42 -18.91
N THR A 43 -5.79 -9.03 -19.93
CA THR A 43 -5.31 -8.97 -21.31
C THR A 43 -5.73 -7.69 -22.03
N LEU A 44 -6.51 -6.83 -21.36
CA LEU A 44 -7.02 -5.58 -21.93
C LEU A 44 -6.00 -4.46 -21.69
N THR A 45 -4.99 -4.39 -22.57
CA THR A 45 -3.97 -3.35 -22.51
C THR A 45 -4.49 -2.04 -23.08
N THR A 46 -4.58 -1.01 -22.24
CA THR A 46 -4.88 0.36 -22.70
C THR A 46 -3.89 1.33 -22.06
N THR A 47 -3.65 2.47 -22.69
CA THR A 47 -2.76 3.51 -22.15
C THR A 47 -3.22 4.03 -20.78
N ASN A 48 -4.53 3.97 -20.51
CA ASN A 48 -5.14 4.55 -19.31
C ASN A 48 -5.41 3.54 -18.19
N ALA A 49 -5.27 2.24 -18.44
CA ALA A 49 -5.52 1.20 -17.46
C ALA A 49 -4.29 0.30 -17.31
N PRO A 50 -3.90 -0.05 -16.06
CA PRO A 50 -2.83 -1.03 -15.86
C PRO A 50 -3.31 -2.42 -16.28
N PHE A 51 -2.40 -3.23 -16.81
CA PHE A 51 -2.69 -4.63 -17.11
C PHE A 51 -2.53 -5.52 -15.87
N VAL A 52 -2.09 -4.97 -14.74
CA VAL A 52 -2.12 -5.60 -13.41
C VAL A 52 -3.01 -4.76 -12.49
N SER A 53 -4.02 -5.37 -11.88
CA SER A 53 -4.91 -4.71 -10.93
C SER A 53 -4.93 -5.48 -9.62
N VAL A 54 -4.25 -4.94 -8.61
CA VAL A 54 -4.20 -5.57 -7.29
C VAL A 54 -5.30 -5.00 -6.40
N PRO A 55 -6.17 -5.84 -5.81
CA PRO A 55 -7.22 -5.37 -4.93
C PRO A 55 -6.64 -4.80 -3.61
N PRO A 56 -7.26 -3.75 -3.05
CA PRO A 56 -6.94 -3.29 -1.71
C PRO A 56 -7.14 -4.38 -0.65
N VAL A 57 -6.35 -4.31 0.42
CA VAL A 57 -6.38 -5.23 1.55
C VAL A 57 -6.91 -4.49 2.77
N TYR A 58 -8.00 -4.98 3.35
CA TYR A 58 -8.44 -4.54 4.69
C TYR A 58 -7.63 -5.26 5.76
N ALA A 59 -7.07 -4.52 6.72
CA ALA A 59 -6.34 -5.11 7.83
C ALA A 59 -6.44 -4.24 9.08
N ALA A 60 -6.29 -4.88 10.24
CA ALA A 60 -6.13 -4.20 11.52
C ALA A 60 -4.67 -4.18 11.94
N LEU A 61 -4.19 -3.07 12.46
CA LEU A 61 -2.92 -2.93 13.15
C LEU A 61 -3.07 -3.43 14.59
N LEU A 62 -2.14 -4.29 14.98
CA LEU A 62 -2.05 -4.82 16.33
C LEU A 62 -0.84 -4.26 17.05
N THR A 63 -0.91 -4.20 18.38
CA THR A 63 0.30 -4.10 19.19
C THR A 63 1.14 -5.38 19.02
N PRO A 64 2.44 -5.35 19.38
CA PRO A 64 3.24 -6.57 19.46
C PRO A 64 2.67 -7.65 20.41
N GLN A 65 1.79 -7.28 21.34
CA GLN A 65 1.08 -8.19 22.23
C GLN A 65 -0.24 -8.73 21.65
N GLY A 66 -0.54 -8.41 20.38
CA GLY A 66 -1.75 -8.86 19.69
C GLY A 66 -3.03 -8.11 20.04
N ARG A 67 -2.93 -6.93 20.67
CA ARG A 67 -4.12 -6.11 20.96
C ARG A 67 -4.48 -5.26 19.75
N PHE A 68 -5.76 -5.19 19.43
CA PHE A 68 -6.27 -4.32 18.38
C PHE A 68 -5.98 -2.85 18.69
N LEU A 69 -5.50 -2.11 17.68
CA LEU A 69 -5.31 -0.65 17.74
C LEU A 69 -6.21 0.06 16.74
N TYR A 70 -5.94 -0.13 15.45
CA TYR A 70 -6.57 0.63 14.35
C TYR A 70 -6.88 -0.28 13.18
N ASP A 71 -7.89 0.04 12.38
CA ASP A 71 -8.13 -0.60 11.09
C ASP A 71 -7.77 0.32 9.92
N MET A 72 -7.42 -0.29 8.79
CA MET A 72 -6.98 0.44 7.60
C MET A 72 -7.22 -0.34 6.31
N PHE A 73 -7.36 0.38 5.21
CA PHE A 73 -7.33 -0.18 3.87
C PHE A 73 -5.96 0.10 3.26
N LEU A 74 -5.20 -0.96 2.98
CA LEU A 74 -3.91 -0.87 2.31
C LEU A 74 -4.05 -1.12 0.82
N TYR A 75 -3.42 -0.29 0.01
CA TYR A 75 -3.40 -0.43 -1.44
C TYR A 75 -2.08 0.07 -2.00
N ARG A 76 -1.77 -0.33 -3.23
CA ARG A 76 -0.64 0.20 -3.97
C ARG A 76 -1.11 0.83 -5.27
N PRO A 77 -0.47 1.91 -5.74
CA PRO A 77 -0.66 2.36 -7.09
C PRO A 77 -0.13 1.29 -8.07
N PRO A 78 -0.66 1.26 -9.31
CA PRO A 78 -0.05 0.50 -10.38
C PRO A 78 1.36 1.03 -10.66
N ARG A 79 2.31 0.12 -10.85
CA ARG A 79 3.69 0.48 -11.18
C ARG A 79 3.79 0.93 -12.64
N ALA A 80 4.87 1.63 -12.98
CA ALA A 80 5.08 2.13 -14.33
C ALA A 80 5.27 1.01 -15.36
N ASP A 81 5.90 -0.09 -14.96
CA ASP A 81 6.06 -1.32 -15.75
C ASP A 81 4.75 -2.13 -15.88
N GLU A 82 3.70 -1.79 -15.12
CA GLU A 82 2.37 -2.41 -15.21
C GLU A 82 1.39 -1.62 -16.10
N LYS A 83 1.86 -0.53 -16.71
CA LYS A 83 1.10 0.32 -17.62
C LYS A 83 1.86 0.51 -18.92
N LEU A 84 1.12 0.68 -20.01
CA LEU A 84 1.74 1.11 -21.26
C LEU A 84 2.40 2.48 -21.06
N ASP A 85 3.58 2.63 -21.66
CA ASP A 85 4.28 3.88 -21.76
C ASP A 85 3.47 4.91 -22.57
N ARG A 86 3.95 6.15 -22.61
CA ARG A 86 3.27 7.23 -23.35
C ARG A 86 3.17 6.96 -24.86
N THR A 87 3.99 6.06 -25.40
CA THR A 87 3.96 5.68 -26.82
C THR A 87 2.98 4.54 -27.11
N GLY A 88 2.50 3.84 -26.07
CA GLY A 88 1.63 2.67 -26.21
C GLY A 88 2.35 1.40 -26.70
N SER A 89 3.68 1.42 -26.77
CA SER A 89 4.47 0.38 -27.42
C SER A 89 4.99 -0.68 -26.45
N GLY A 90 5.05 -0.37 -25.16
CA GLY A 90 5.54 -1.30 -24.14
C GLY A 90 5.31 -0.82 -22.72
N PRO A 91 5.60 -1.65 -21.70
CA PRO A 91 5.56 -1.22 -20.31
C PRO A 91 6.51 -0.05 -20.05
N GLY A 92 6.17 0.84 -19.12
CA GLY A 92 7.05 1.91 -18.67
C GLY A 92 8.34 1.39 -18.01
N PRO A 93 9.30 2.27 -17.70
CA PRO A 93 10.51 1.88 -16.97
C PRO A 93 10.15 1.32 -15.59
N ASP A 94 10.96 0.40 -15.08
CA ASP A 94 10.81 -0.14 -13.73
C ASP A 94 10.81 1.00 -12.69
N SER A 95 9.76 1.08 -11.87
CA SER A 95 9.62 2.14 -10.87
C SER A 95 10.48 1.93 -9.63
N GLY A 96 11.20 0.80 -9.54
CA GLY A 96 12.22 0.55 -8.52
C GLY A 96 11.68 0.13 -7.16
N GLU A 97 10.93 1.02 -6.47
CA GLU A 97 10.45 0.75 -5.11
C GLU A 97 8.93 0.59 -5.04
N LEU A 98 8.49 -0.33 -4.17
CA LEU A 98 7.09 -0.50 -3.83
C LEU A 98 6.65 0.65 -2.91
N GLU A 99 5.67 1.44 -3.37
CA GLU A 99 4.93 2.36 -2.52
C GLU A 99 3.62 1.73 -2.05
N LEU A 100 3.36 1.80 -0.75
CA LEU A 100 2.08 1.39 -0.16
C LEU A 100 1.38 2.59 0.45
N PHE A 101 0.06 2.61 0.34
CA PHE A 101 -0.81 3.62 0.92
C PHE A 101 -1.77 2.94 1.88
N ALA A 102 -2.01 3.56 3.03
CA ALA A 102 -3.06 3.15 3.95
C ALA A 102 -4.06 4.28 4.15
N ASP A 103 -5.32 3.99 3.88
CA ASP A 103 -6.45 4.84 4.25
C ASP A 103 -6.89 4.51 5.68
N VAL A 104 -6.88 5.54 6.54
CA VAL A 104 -7.07 5.45 8.00
C VAL A 104 -8.06 6.51 8.48
N ASP A 105 -8.58 6.35 9.70
CA ASP A 105 -9.33 7.43 10.34
C ASP A 105 -8.40 8.61 10.64
N GLY A 106 -8.82 9.81 10.24
CA GLY A 106 -8.08 11.04 10.42
C GLY A 106 -8.02 11.49 11.87
N SER A 107 -8.95 11.08 12.75
CA SER A 107 -8.84 11.36 14.19
C SER A 107 -7.70 10.60 14.85
N GLU A 108 -7.36 9.42 14.33
CA GLU A 108 -6.37 8.51 14.90
C GLU A 108 -4.97 8.65 14.28
N LEU A 109 -4.82 9.50 13.25
CA LEU A 109 -3.61 9.63 12.45
C LEU A 109 -2.37 9.93 13.29
N ASP A 110 -2.46 10.90 14.20
CA ASP A 110 -1.31 11.34 15.00
C ASP A 110 -0.83 10.25 15.96
N GLU A 111 -1.75 9.54 16.61
CA GLU A 111 -1.44 8.45 17.54
C GLU A 111 -0.90 7.22 16.79
N LEU A 112 -1.47 6.92 15.63
CA LEU A 112 -0.98 5.87 14.73
C LEU A 112 0.45 6.17 14.26
N LEU A 113 0.75 7.40 13.84
CA LEU A 113 2.09 7.79 13.43
C LEU A 113 3.10 7.71 14.58
N GLN A 114 2.72 8.09 15.80
CA GLN A 114 3.58 7.94 16.97
C GLN A 114 3.86 6.46 17.28
N THR A 115 2.85 5.60 17.17
CA THR A 115 2.97 4.17 17.38
C THR A 115 3.90 3.54 16.34
N LEU A 116 3.67 3.84 15.06
CA LEU A 116 4.52 3.37 13.96
C LEU A 116 5.96 3.86 14.12
N LYS A 117 6.20 5.12 14.52
CA LYS A 117 7.56 5.62 14.78
C LYS A 117 8.26 4.89 15.92
N LYS A 118 7.54 4.62 17.00
CA LYS A 118 8.06 3.88 18.16
C LYS A 118 8.48 2.46 17.77
N ASP A 119 7.68 1.79 16.95
CA ASP A 119 7.96 0.42 16.51
C ASP A 119 8.96 0.38 15.35
N CYS A 120 9.01 1.41 14.49
CA CYS A 120 9.99 1.61 13.43
C CYS A 120 11.41 1.92 13.92
N MET A 121 11.62 2.30 15.19
CA MET A 121 12.98 2.49 15.72
C MET A 121 13.88 1.24 15.59
N ARG A 122 13.33 0.08 15.23
CA ARG A 122 14.06 -1.16 14.98
C ARG A 122 14.25 -1.51 13.49
N SER A 123 13.62 -0.79 12.57
CA SER A 123 13.67 -1.09 11.13
C SER A 123 13.75 0.23 10.35
N VAL A 124 14.90 0.47 9.72
CA VAL A 124 15.21 1.71 8.98
C VAL A 124 14.18 1.96 7.88
N MET A 125 13.23 2.87 8.08
CA MET A 125 12.32 3.31 7.02
C MET A 125 11.52 4.54 7.41
N MET A 126 11.74 5.68 6.74
CA MET A 126 10.79 6.77 6.50
C MET A 126 11.53 8.01 5.98
N SER A 127 11.26 8.42 4.74
CA SER A 127 11.54 9.78 4.24
C SER A 127 10.21 10.42 3.85
N TRP A 128 9.98 11.64 4.32
CA TRP A 128 8.73 12.40 4.21
C TRP A 128 8.49 12.92 2.79
#